data_AF-A0A9N9F8A5-F1
#
_entry.id   AF-A0A9N9F8A5-F1
#
_cell.length_a   1.000
_cell.length_b   1.000
_cell.length_c   1.000
_cell.angle_alpha   90.00
_cell.angle_beta   90.00
_cell.angle_gamma   90.00
#
_symmetry.space_group_name_H-M   'P 1'
#
loop_
_entity.id
_entity.type
_entity.pdbx_description
1 polymer ?
#
loop_
_entity_poly.entity_id
_entity_poly.type
_entity_poly.pdbx_seq_one_letter_code
_entity_poly.pdbx_strand_id
1 'polypeptide(L)'
;SKNGSQPLVSMHWNREDASKYLHIHEDLLTVTYVGPGVRDFDSASLRTNYPIRSEMGISYFEINIIDDSRLRGGLGIIGIGLGKRQTPIRQIPGWFHNRYDTIGYHGDDGLKFRKSDFGEIYVGATYGTGDVIGCGINYIDRNVFFTKNGINLG
;
A
#
# COMPACT_ATOMS: atom_id res chain seq x y z
N SER A 1 -22.12 12.58 -29.48
CA SER A 1 -21.90 13.07 -28.11
C SER A 1 -22.36 12.01 -27.11
N LYS A 2 -21.43 11.39 -26.39
CA LYS A 2 -21.72 10.61 -25.18
C LYS A 2 -20.73 11.00 -24.09
N ASN A 3 -20.82 12.25 -23.64
CA ASN A 3 -20.23 12.66 -22.37
C ASN A 3 -21.19 12.24 -21.26
N GLY A 4 -21.20 10.94 -20.95
CA GLY A 4 -21.66 10.47 -19.66
C GLY A 4 -20.43 10.35 -18.79
N SER A 5 -20.24 11.25 -17.83
CA SER A 5 -19.28 11.05 -16.75
C SER A 5 -19.63 9.72 -16.08
N GLN A 6 -18.78 8.71 -16.29
CA GLN A 6 -18.82 7.46 -15.53
C GLN A 6 -18.90 7.82 -14.04
N PRO A 7 -19.79 7.20 -13.25
CA PRO A 7 -19.84 7.47 -11.82
C PRO A 7 -18.45 7.29 -11.23
N LEU A 8 -18.07 8.15 -10.28
CA LEU A 8 -16.92 7.88 -9.43
C LEU A 8 -17.21 6.57 -8.70
N VAL A 9 -16.63 5.47 -9.18
CA VAL A 9 -16.78 4.19 -8.52
C VAL A 9 -16.05 4.29 -7.19
N SER A 10 -16.72 3.93 -6.09
CA SER A 10 -16.09 3.94 -4.77
C SER A 10 -14.88 3.00 -4.78
N MET A 11 -13.69 3.56 -4.50
CA MET A 11 -12.49 2.76 -4.35
C MET A 11 -12.47 2.13 -2.97
N HIS A 12 -12.34 0.81 -2.94
CA HIS A 12 -12.29 0.02 -1.71
C HIS A 12 -11.40 -1.21 -1.93
N TRP A 13 -11.13 -1.96 -0.86
CA TRP A 13 -10.36 -3.19 -0.94
C TRP A 13 -11.07 -4.27 -1.75
N ASN A 14 -10.33 -4.97 -2.61
CA ASN A 14 -10.86 -6.05 -3.44
C ASN A 14 -10.74 -7.40 -2.73
N ARG A 15 -11.88 -8.02 -2.41
CA ARG A 15 -11.91 -9.36 -1.78
C ARG A 15 -11.36 -10.47 -2.69
N GLU A 16 -11.46 -10.31 -4.01
CA GLU A 16 -10.97 -11.29 -4.98
C GLU A 16 -9.46 -11.12 -5.27
N ASP A 17 -8.89 -9.96 -4.91
CA ASP A 17 -7.49 -9.62 -5.12
C ASP A 17 -6.79 -9.29 -3.80
N ALA A 18 -6.99 -10.19 -2.82
CA ALA A 18 -6.44 -10.13 -1.48
C ALA A 18 -5.87 -11.49 -1.07
N SER A 19 -4.76 -11.47 -0.32
CA SER A 19 -4.22 -12.67 0.30
C SER A 19 -5.21 -13.30 1.26
N LYS A 20 -5.20 -14.63 1.38
CA LYS A 20 -5.96 -15.38 2.38
C LYS A 20 -5.61 -15.01 3.84
N TYR A 21 -4.47 -14.35 4.07
CA TYR A 21 -4.06 -13.89 5.39
C TYR A 21 -4.59 -12.51 5.76
N LEU A 22 -5.43 -11.91 4.92
CA LEU A 22 -6.04 -10.61 5.17
C LEU A 22 -7.55 -10.76 5.27
N HIS A 23 -8.09 -10.32 6.40
CA HIS A 23 -9.52 -10.20 6.61
C HIS A 23 -9.96 -8.78 6.28
N ILE A 24 -10.75 -8.63 5.20
CA ILE A 24 -11.37 -7.35 4.83
C ILE A 24 -12.73 -7.27 5.55
N HIS A 25 -12.93 -6.22 6.34
CA HIS A 25 -14.16 -5.99 7.10
C HIS A 25 -15.33 -5.57 6.19
N GLU A 26 -16.53 -5.49 6.74
CA GLU A 26 -17.76 -5.22 5.98
C GLU A 26 -17.76 -3.87 5.26
N ASP A 27 -17.08 -2.87 5.83
CA ASP A 27 -16.93 -1.53 5.25
C ASP A 27 -16.08 -1.51 3.96
N LEU A 28 -15.37 -2.61 3.66
CA LEU A 28 -14.41 -2.75 2.56
C LEU A 28 -13.23 -1.77 2.61
N LEU A 29 -13.03 -1.07 3.73
CA LEU A 29 -11.99 -0.06 3.93
C LEU A 29 -11.05 -0.43 5.07
N THR A 30 -11.49 -1.32 5.97
CA THR A 30 -10.67 -1.83 7.07
C THR A 30 -10.15 -3.23 6.72
N VAL A 31 -8.87 -3.48 7.03
CA VAL A 31 -8.21 -4.77 6.83
C VAL A 31 -7.43 -5.17 8.07
N THR A 32 -7.48 -6.45 8.42
CA THR A 32 -6.72 -7.04 9.53
C THR A 32 -5.89 -8.21 9.03
N TYR A 33 -4.63 -8.26 9.43
CA TYR A 33 -3.79 -9.44 9.20
C TYR A 33 -4.17 -10.56 10.17
N VAL A 34 -4.48 -11.74 9.62
CA VAL A 34 -4.92 -12.94 10.36
C VAL A 34 -4.03 -14.16 10.08
N GLY A 35 -2.89 -13.94 9.43
CA GLY A 35 -1.91 -14.99 9.11
C GLY A 35 -0.99 -15.35 10.28
N PRO A 36 -0.03 -16.28 10.04
CA PRO A 36 0.89 -16.74 11.09
C PRO A 36 1.85 -15.66 11.57
N GLY A 37 2.35 -14.79 10.67
CA GLY A 37 3.25 -13.68 10.99
C GLY A 37 4.64 -14.09 11.50
N VAL A 38 5.10 -15.31 11.23
CA VAL A 38 6.34 -15.84 11.82
C VAL A 38 7.53 -15.67 10.88
N ARG A 39 7.30 -15.74 9.56
CA ARG A 39 8.35 -15.75 8.52
C ARG A 39 8.01 -14.77 7.41
N ASP A 40 9.01 -14.34 6.63
CA ASP A 40 8.80 -13.37 5.54
C ASP A 40 7.78 -13.85 4.50
N PHE A 41 7.71 -15.16 4.24
CA PHE A 41 6.72 -15.73 3.32
C PHE A 41 5.28 -15.76 3.87
N ASP A 42 5.09 -15.44 5.15
CA ASP A 42 3.78 -15.19 5.75
C ASP A 42 3.26 -13.77 5.42
N SER A 43 4.05 -12.95 4.73
CA SER A 43 3.64 -11.64 4.23
C SER A 43 2.41 -11.74 3.34
N ALA A 44 1.61 -10.67 3.37
CA ALA A 44 0.35 -10.61 2.67
C ALA A 44 0.14 -9.21 2.10
N SER A 45 -0.48 -9.16 0.92
CA SER A 45 -0.91 -7.91 0.30
C SER A 45 -2.34 -8.05 -0.23
N LEU A 46 -2.91 -6.91 -0.56
CA LEU A 46 -4.20 -6.78 -1.23
C LEU A 46 -4.15 -5.58 -2.18
N ARG A 47 -5.13 -5.48 -3.08
CA ARG A 47 -5.29 -4.32 -3.96
C ARG A 47 -6.70 -3.74 -3.88
N THR A 48 -6.85 -2.52 -4.38
CA THR A 48 -8.15 -1.89 -4.59
C THR A 48 -8.93 -2.58 -5.71
N ASN A 49 -10.25 -2.42 -5.69
CA ASN A 49 -11.19 -2.95 -6.70
C ASN A 49 -10.94 -2.40 -8.12
N TYR A 50 -10.36 -1.20 -8.23
CA TYR A 50 -9.99 -0.58 -9.51
C TYR A 50 -8.57 0.00 -9.46
N PRO A 51 -7.86 0.03 -10.61
CA PRO A 51 -6.60 0.74 -10.71
C PRO A 51 -6.81 2.24 -10.64
N ILE A 52 -5.77 2.95 -10.19
CA ILE A 52 -5.73 4.43 -10.24
C ILE A 52 -5.84 4.89 -11.70
N ARG A 53 -6.71 5.87 -11.93
CA ARG A 53 -7.02 6.47 -13.24
C ARG A 53 -6.02 7.58 -13.57
N SER A 54 -5.20 7.36 -14.60
CA SER A 54 -4.15 8.31 -14.99
C SER A 54 -4.68 9.65 -15.53
N GLU A 55 -5.95 9.70 -15.93
CA GLU A 55 -6.60 10.88 -16.48
C GLU A 55 -6.76 12.02 -15.44
N MET A 56 -6.56 11.72 -14.15
CA MET A 56 -6.71 12.68 -13.05
C MET A 56 -5.48 13.58 -12.84
N GLY A 57 -4.36 13.31 -13.55
CA GLY A 57 -3.10 14.05 -13.39
C GLY A 57 -2.36 13.70 -12.10
N ILE A 58 -3.00 13.88 -10.96
CA ILE A 58 -2.55 13.44 -9.64
C ILE A 58 -3.64 12.58 -9.01
N SER A 59 -3.26 11.51 -8.34
CA SER A 59 -4.17 10.69 -7.53
C SER A 59 -3.55 10.41 -6.17
N TYR A 60 -4.38 10.37 -5.14
CA TYR A 60 -3.95 10.31 -3.74
C TYR A 60 -4.94 9.49 -2.90
N PHE A 61 -4.41 8.74 -1.95
CA PHE A 61 -5.19 8.06 -0.91
C PHE A 61 -4.42 8.08 0.42
N GLU A 62 -5.15 7.91 1.52
CA GLU A 62 -4.58 7.82 2.88
C GLU A 62 -5.00 6.51 3.54
N ILE A 63 -4.10 6.00 4.39
CA ILE A 63 -4.31 4.83 5.24
C ILE A 63 -4.06 5.23 6.68
N ASN A 64 -5.05 5.01 7.53
CA ASN A 64 -4.90 5.14 8.97
C ASN A 64 -4.35 3.83 9.55
N ILE A 65 -3.27 3.91 10.32
CA ILE A 65 -2.71 2.75 11.00
C ILE A 65 -3.44 2.54 12.33
N ILE A 66 -4.34 1.56 12.35
CA ILE A 66 -5.18 1.26 13.52
C ILE A 66 -4.38 0.51 14.60
N ASP A 67 -3.60 -0.49 14.20
CA ASP A 67 -2.83 -1.36 15.08
C ASP A 67 -1.67 -2.00 14.30
N ASP A 68 -0.43 -1.70 14.72
CA ASP A 68 0.82 -2.30 14.23
C ASP A 68 1.46 -3.26 15.24
N SER A 69 0.71 -3.63 16.29
CA SER A 69 1.23 -4.49 17.34
C SER A 69 1.69 -5.84 16.81
N ARG A 70 2.79 -6.33 17.39
CA ARG A 70 3.42 -7.58 17.02
C ARG A 70 2.58 -8.77 17.48
N LEU A 71 1.78 -9.31 16.56
CA LEU A 71 1.08 -10.57 16.81
C LEU A 71 2.08 -11.72 16.87
N ARG A 72 1.99 -12.56 17.91
CA ARG A 72 2.68 -13.86 18.00
C ARG A 72 4.21 -13.79 17.81
N GLY A 73 4.84 -12.68 18.16
CA GLY A 73 6.28 -12.46 18.00
C GLY A 73 6.72 -12.07 16.58
N GLY A 74 5.79 -11.78 15.68
CA GLY A 74 6.07 -11.22 14.35
C GLY A 74 6.57 -9.77 14.41
N LEU A 75 7.02 -9.23 13.27
CA LEU A 75 7.67 -7.91 13.24
C LEU A 75 6.70 -6.72 13.26
N GLY A 76 5.43 -6.92 12.88
CA GLY A 76 4.42 -5.85 12.82
C GLY A 76 4.59 -4.92 11.61
N ILE A 77 5.17 -5.43 10.51
CA ILE A 77 5.51 -4.60 9.35
C ILE A 77 4.27 -4.31 8.52
N ILE A 78 4.01 -3.02 8.30
CA ILE A 78 2.99 -2.53 7.38
C ILE A 78 3.70 -1.76 6.27
N GLY A 79 3.38 -2.08 5.02
CA GLY A 79 3.87 -1.37 3.84
C GLY A 79 2.73 -0.85 2.99
N ILE A 80 2.82 0.43 2.60
CA ILE A 80 1.80 1.13 1.82
C ILE A 80 2.40 1.55 0.49
N GLY A 81 1.66 1.37 -0.60
CA GLY A 81 2.10 1.87 -1.90
C GLY A 81 1.30 1.35 -3.08
N LEU A 82 1.99 1.18 -4.21
CA LEU A 82 1.39 0.87 -5.50
C LEU A 82 1.99 -0.41 -6.09
N GLY A 83 1.18 -1.12 -6.86
CA GLY A 83 1.62 -2.30 -7.60
C GLY A 83 0.78 -2.50 -8.86
N LYS A 84 1.39 -3.05 -9.91
CA LYS A 84 0.63 -3.50 -11.09
C LYS A 84 -0.19 -4.75 -10.76
N ARG A 85 -1.25 -4.99 -11.54
CA ARG A 85 -2.17 -6.14 -11.38
C ARG A 85 -1.44 -7.49 -11.37
N GLN A 86 -0.37 -7.64 -12.15
CA GLN A 86 0.41 -8.88 -12.20
C GLN A 86 1.30 -9.13 -10.98
N THR A 87 1.47 -8.15 -10.09
CA THR A 87 2.30 -8.31 -8.89
C THR A 87 1.64 -9.36 -7.97
N PRO A 88 2.37 -10.35 -7.45
CA PRO A 88 1.80 -11.30 -6.50
C PRO A 88 1.36 -10.63 -5.18
N ILE A 89 0.25 -11.09 -4.60
CA ILE A 89 -0.29 -10.58 -3.33
C ILE A 89 0.26 -11.30 -2.08
N ARG A 90 1.52 -11.73 -2.15
CA ARG A 90 2.18 -12.57 -1.13
C ARG A 90 3.43 -11.93 -0.49
N GLN A 91 3.66 -10.65 -0.77
CA GLN A 91 4.76 -9.85 -0.23
C GLN A 91 4.32 -8.41 -0.02
N ILE A 92 5.08 -7.67 0.77
CA ILE A 92 4.87 -6.26 1.07
C ILE A 92 5.16 -5.41 -0.19
N PRO A 93 4.42 -4.32 -0.46
CA PRO A 93 4.67 -3.48 -1.63
C PRO A 93 6.14 -3.04 -1.73
N GLY A 94 6.73 -3.09 -2.93
CA GLY A 94 8.15 -2.78 -3.16
C GLY A 94 9.11 -3.98 -3.14
N TRP A 95 8.86 -5.04 -2.37
CA TRP A 95 9.72 -6.23 -2.27
C TRP A 95 9.48 -7.24 -3.39
N PHE A 96 10.19 -7.11 -4.50
CA PHE A 96 10.04 -8.05 -5.62
C PHE A 96 11.30 -8.29 -6.47
N HIS A 97 12.52 -8.08 -5.97
CA HIS A 97 13.79 -8.43 -6.65
C HIS A 97 13.83 -8.08 -8.15
N ASN A 98 13.40 -6.86 -8.53
CA ASN A 98 13.28 -6.35 -9.90
C ASN A 98 12.30 -7.08 -10.84
N ARG A 99 11.47 -8.00 -10.32
CA ARG A 99 10.55 -8.81 -11.13
C ARG A 99 9.20 -8.15 -11.41
N TYR A 100 8.76 -7.25 -10.55
CA TYR A 100 7.42 -6.66 -10.65
C TYR A 100 7.44 -5.16 -10.40
N ASP A 101 6.59 -4.44 -11.11
CA ASP A 101 6.37 -3.01 -10.94
C ASP A 101 5.58 -2.75 -9.65
N THR A 102 6.31 -2.46 -8.59
CA THR A 102 5.74 -2.07 -7.30
C THR A 102 6.65 -1.08 -6.58
N ILE A 103 6.03 -0.26 -5.75
CA ILE A 103 6.68 0.68 -4.86
C ILE A 103 5.96 0.65 -3.52
N GLY A 104 6.70 0.72 -2.42
CA GLY A 104 6.14 0.73 -1.08
C GLY A 104 6.98 1.56 -0.12
N TYR A 105 6.32 2.13 0.88
CA TYR A 105 6.91 2.79 2.03
C TYR A 105 6.59 1.95 3.26
N HIS A 106 7.61 1.50 3.99
CA HIS A 106 7.46 0.53 5.10
C HIS A 106 7.57 1.24 6.45
N GLY A 107 6.72 0.84 7.40
CA GLY A 107 6.59 1.52 8.69
C GLY A 107 7.69 1.21 9.70
N ASP A 108 8.28 0.02 9.62
CA ASP A 108 9.29 -0.47 10.58
C ASP A 108 10.65 0.21 10.42
N ASP A 109 11.04 0.54 9.19
CA ASP A 109 12.34 1.14 8.87
C ASP A 109 12.24 2.54 8.24
N GLY A 110 11.04 2.96 7.83
CA GLY A 110 10.82 4.24 7.16
C GLY A 110 11.37 4.28 5.73
N LEU A 111 11.74 3.14 5.14
CA LEU A 111 12.38 3.09 3.83
C LEU A 111 11.36 3.00 2.69
N LYS A 112 11.80 3.49 1.52
CA LYS A 112 11.07 3.38 0.26
C LYS A 112 11.67 2.24 -0.57
N PHE A 113 10.87 1.26 -0.90
CA PHE A 113 11.26 0.10 -1.71
C PHE A 113 10.66 0.22 -3.10
N ARG A 114 11.49 0.17 -4.15
CA ARG A 114 11.05 0.23 -5.55
C ARG A 114 11.56 -0.97 -6.32
N LYS A 115 10.75 -2.02 -6.40
CA LYS A 115 11.10 -3.32 -7.00
C LYS A 115 12.41 -3.88 -6.43
N SER A 116 12.78 -3.58 -5.20
CA SER A 116 14.07 -3.92 -4.60
C SER A 116 13.83 -4.43 -3.20
N ASP A 117 14.68 -5.34 -2.73
CA ASP A 117 14.68 -5.81 -1.34
C ASP A 117 15.67 -4.99 -0.50
N PHE A 118 16.46 -4.14 -1.15
CA PHE A 118 17.23 -3.08 -0.54
C PHE A 118 16.42 -1.79 -0.64
N GLY A 119 15.97 -1.28 0.49
CA GLY A 119 15.26 -0.01 0.58
C GLY A 119 16.18 1.15 0.24
N GLU A 120 15.62 2.17 -0.41
CA GLU A 120 16.30 3.45 -0.58
C GLU A 120 16.03 4.30 0.66
N ILE A 121 17.08 4.98 1.16
CA ILE A 121 16.92 5.98 2.22
C ILE A 121 15.88 6.99 1.74
N TYR A 122 14.77 7.04 2.46
CA TYR A 122 13.70 7.98 2.23
C TYR A 122 13.67 8.97 3.40
N VAL A 123 13.23 10.19 3.16
CA VAL A 123 13.15 11.22 4.21
C VAL A 123 12.05 10.88 5.23
N GLY A 124 11.27 9.83 4.98
CA GLY A 124 10.22 9.33 5.86
C GLY A 124 10.76 8.76 7.17
N ALA A 125 10.18 9.20 8.28
CA ALA A 125 10.34 8.52 9.57
C ALA A 125 9.68 7.13 9.53
N THR A 126 9.96 6.29 10.51
CA THR A 126 9.11 5.13 10.79
C THR A 126 7.66 5.56 11.07
N TYR A 127 6.70 4.67 10.91
CA TYR A 127 5.29 4.93 11.22
C TYR A 127 4.62 3.71 11.83
N GLY A 128 3.57 3.96 12.62
CA GLY A 128 2.87 2.92 13.35
C GLY A 128 1.49 3.38 13.83
N THR A 129 0.95 2.70 14.84
CA THR A 129 -0.38 2.97 15.40
C THR A 129 -0.64 4.47 15.63
N GLY A 130 -1.73 4.98 15.05
CA GLY A 130 -2.16 6.37 15.16
C GLY A 130 -1.64 7.31 14.06
N ASP A 131 -0.69 6.87 13.24
CA ASP A 131 -0.24 7.64 12.08
C ASP A 131 -1.19 7.49 10.89
N VAL A 132 -1.28 8.54 10.08
CA VAL A 132 -1.95 8.54 8.76
C VAL A 132 -0.89 8.65 7.68
N ILE A 133 -0.83 7.65 6.81
CA ILE A 133 0.12 7.59 5.70
C ILE A 133 -0.60 7.80 4.38
N GLY A 134 -0.22 8.84 3.66
CA GLY A 134 -0.71 9.09 2.30
C GLY A 134 0.23 8.50 1.25
N CYS A 135 -0.35 8.09 0.12
CA CYS A 135 0.38 7.70 -1.07
C CYS A 135 -0.22 8.41 -2.28
N GLY A 136 0.63 9.15 -2.99
CA GLY A 136 0.25 9.90 -4.17
C GLY A 136 1.04 9.47 -5.40
N ILE A 137 0.40 9.48 -6.56
CA ILE A 137 1.04 9.35 -7.87
C ILE A 137 0.76 10.60 -8.70
N ASN A 138 1.83 11.22 -9.17
CA ASN A 138 1.78 12.34 -10.08
C ASN A 138 2.18 11.85 -11.48
N TYR A 139 1.21 11.81 -12.39
CA TYR A 139 1.41 11.36 -13.77
C TYR A 139 2.08 12.41 -14.66
N ILE A 140 2.09 13.68 -14.24
CA ILE A 140 2.80 14.77 -14.92
C ILE A 140 4.30 14.60 -14.69
N ASP A 141 4.70 14.50 -13.43
CA ASP A 141 6.12 14.39 -13.03
C ASP A 141 6.62 12.94 -13.00
N ARG A 142 5.73 11.97 -13.25
CA ARG A 142 5.97 10.52 -13.22
C ARG A 142 6.60 10.04 -11.90
N ASN A 143 6.18 10.64 -10.79
CA ASN A 143 6.70 10.33 -9.46
C ASN A 143 5.60 9.77 -8.54
N VAL A 144 6.02 8.94 -7.59
CA VAL A 144 5.21 8.50 -6.45
C VAL A 144 5.79 9.13 -5.20
N PHE A 145 4.94 9.78 -4.41
CA PHE A 145 5.31 10.46 -3.17
C PHE A 145 4.47 9.91 -2.03
N PHE A 146 4.96 10.08 -0.81
CA PHE A 146 4.26 9.70 0.40
C PHE A 146 4.07 10.90 1.32
N THR A 147 3.06 10.82 2.18
CA THR A 147 2.85 11.79 3.26
C THR A 147 2.76 11.04 4.59
N LYS A 148 3.13 11.71 5.68
CA LYS A 148 2.86 11.26 7.04
C LYS A 148 2.18 12.38 7.80
N ASN A 149 0.99 12.12 8.33
CA ASN A 149 0.20 13.08 9.10
C ASN A 149 0.05 14.44 8.37
N GLY A 150 -0.23 14.37 7.07
CA GLY A 150 -0.40 15.54 6.20
C GLY A 150 0.90 16.19 5.70
N ILE A 151 2.08 15.73 6.15
CA ILE A 151 3.38 16.29 5.73
C ILE A 151 3.93 15.47 4.57
N ASN A 152 4.23 16.12 3.43
CA ASN A 152 4.86 15.49 2.27
C ASN A 152 6.33 15.13 2.57
N LEU A 153 6.71 13.89 2.24
CA LEU A 153 8.02 13.30 2.53
C LEU A 153 8.99 13.32 1.33
N GLY A 154 8.60 13.90 0.19
CA GLY A 154 9.44 14.08 -0.99
C GLY A 154 9.05 13.20 -2.17
#